data_AF-A0A6I7YD11-F1
#
_entry.id   AF-A0A6I7YD11-F1
#
_cell.length_a   1.000
_cell.length_b   1.000
_cell.length_c   1.000
_cell.angle_alpha   90.00
_cell.angle_beta   90.00
_cell.angle_gamma   90.00
#
_symmetry.space_group_name_H-M   'P 1'
#
loop_
_entity.id
_entity.type
_entity.pdbx_description
1 polymer ?
#
loop_
_entity_poly.entity_id
_entity_poly.type
_entity_poly.pdbx_seq_one_letter_code
_entity_poly.pdbx_strand_id
1 'polypeptide(L)'
;MKPGAFGCAALAVGAVAGVTFSSWPVFWLCLLVAVAVYAVRASTPAARVAVADRRAIEAVQRESETTPDPVVEPVARDVGQEARRLLEELPALGSTTEDAIAACMVRLGHADPQALSVRFTKLARAHVAADERILALVVAEGSTARGVPLLAILTDRALVVKEGGVAYRDEEPRLGPGGYGYLASGPRLFFFKDHNGLEVAVAARALAASSRSSSRSRKAVSAARPPGRLIREARDAELVAVEWMRYLGFEDAVATPVGADGGIDVTSSRAVAQVKMEARPTGRPVVQQLHGVCVHEGKTGVFFSLAGYTPQARTWAETSGTVLFRFDYQGSPEPVNAAAHELLAAADARTRR
;
A
#
# COMPACT_ATOMS: atom_id res chain seq x y z
N MET A 1 27.30 22.08 -42.22
CA MET A 1 28.76 21.77 -42.31
C MET A 1 29.31 21.81 -40.89
N LYS A 2 29.90 20.80 -40.25
CA LYS A 2 30.38 19.45 -40.61
C LYS A 2 30.14 18.52 -39.38
N PRO A 3 29.89 17.22 -39.58
CA PRO A 3 29.78 16.24 -38.49
C PRO A 3 31.16 15.69 -38.08
N GLY A 4 31.35 15.45 -36.78
CA GLY A 4 32.59 14.94 -36.19
C GLY A 4 32.47 13.48 -35.72
N ALA A 5 33.27 12.62 -36.36
CA ALA A 5 34.08 11.56 -35.75
C ALA A 5 33.41 10.55 -34.79
N PHE A 6 32.79 9.52 -35.35
CA PHE A 6 32.79 8.17 -34.76
C PHE A 6 32.90 7.12 -35.87
N GLY A 7 34.12 6.85 -36.31
CA GLY A 7 34.37 5.85 -37.34
C GLY A 7 35.86 5.66 -37.58
N CYS A 8 36.59 5.12 -36.60
CA CYS A 8 37.97 4.65 -36.85
C CYS A 8 38.57 3.69 -35.79
N ALA A 9 37.79 3.10 -34.88
CA ALA A 9 38.35 2.22 -33.83
C ALA A 9 38.23 0.70 -34.10
N ALA A 10 37.71 0.26 -35.24
CA ALA A 10 37.44 -1.16 -35.51
C ALA A 10 38.47 -1.88 -36.41
N LEU A 11 39.53 -1.21 -36.87
CA LEU A 11 40.50 -1.78 -37.82
C LEU A 11 41.94 -1.94 -37.28
N ALA A 12 42.15 -1.98 -35.96
CA ALA A 12 43.49 -2.07 -35.37
C ALA A 12 43.80 -3.37 -34.60
N VAL A 13 42.94 -4.39 -34.62
CA VAL A 13 43.19 -5.67 -33.89
C VAL A 13 43.64 -6.81 -34.82
N GLY A 14 43.57 -6.64 -36.15
CA GLY A 14 43.85 -7.71 -37.12
C GLY A 14 45.32 -7.96 -37.49
N ALA A 15 46.30 -7.19 -36.99
CA ALA A 15 47.65 -7.16 -37.58
C ALA A 15 48.81 -7.61 -36.68
N VAL A 16 48.58 -8.17 -35.48
CA VAL A 16 49.69 -8.58 -34.58
C VAL A 16 49.69 -10.06 -34.18
N ALA A 17 48.72 -10.87 -34.60
CA ALA A 17 48.67 -12.30 -34.24
C ALA A 17 49.36 -13.25 -35.25
N GLY A 18 50.34 -12.76 -36.02
CA GLY A 18 51.01 -13.53 -37.08
C GLY A 18 52.37 -14.13 -36.73
N VAL A 19 52.97 -13.80 -35.58
CA VAL A 19 54.43 -14.05 -35.37
C VAL A 19 54.75 -15.03 -34.22
N THR A 20 53.79 -15.59 -33.49
CA THR A 20 54.12 -16.46 -32.32
C THR A 20 53.66 -17.92 -32.39
N PHE A 21 52.99 -18.38 -33.46
CA PHE A 21 52.58 -19.79 -33.58
C PHE A 21 53.32 -20.48 -34.72
N SER A 22 54.38 -21.21 -34.36
CA SER A 22 55.25 -21.96 -35.29
C SER A 22 54.66 -23.28 -35.79
N SER A 23 53.38 -23.56 -35.53
CA SER A 23 52.68 -24.70 -36.13
C SER A 23 51.22 -24.36 -36.45
N TRP A 24 50.87 -24.52 -37.74
CA TRP A 24 49.54 -24.29 -38.30
C TRP A 24 48.39 -25.02 -37.56
N PRO A 25 48.57 -26.26 -37.05
CA PRO A 25 47.51 -26.94 -36.29
C PRO A 25 47.15 -26.24 -34.97
N VAL A 26 48.15 -25.63 -34.31
CA VAL A 26 47.93 -24.95 -33.02
C VAL A 26 47.19 -23.63 -33.23
N PHE A 27 47.46 -22.92 -34.33
CA PHE A 27 46.69 -21.75 -34.72
C PHE A 27 45.20 -22.07 -34.92
N TRP A 28 44.88 -23.14 -35.65
CA TRP A 28 43.49 -23.57 -35.87
C TRP A 28 42.82 -24.04 -34.58
N LEU A 29 43.54 -24.74 -33.70
CA LEU A 29 43.02 -25.13 -32.39
C LEU A 29 42.70 -23.91 -31.52
N CYS A 30 43.61 -22.93 -31.43
CA CYS A 30 43.39 -21.69 -30.69
C CYS A 30 42.22 -20.88 -31.27
N LEU A 31 42.08 -20.83 -32.60
CA LEU A 31 40.95 -20.16 -33.25
C LEU A 31 39.62 -20.85 -32.90
N LEU A 32 39.55 -22.18 -32.96
CA LEU A 32 38.34 -22.92 -32.61
C LEU A 32 37.96 -22.73 -31.14
N VAL A 33 38.94 -22.75 -30.22
CA VAL A 33 38.71 -22.47 -28.79
C VAL A 33 38.23 -21.03 -28.58
N ALA A 34 38.83 -20.05 -29.26
CA ALA A 34 38.40 -18.65 -29.18
C ALA A 34 36.97 -18.46 -29.70
N VAL A 35 36.60 -19.11 -30.81
CA VAL A 35 35.25 -19.11 -31.36
C VAL A 35 34.25 -19.79 -30.41
N ALA A 36 34.63 -20.92 -29.81
CA ALA A 36 33.79 -21.61 -28.83
C ALA A 36 33.58 -20.77 -27.56
N VAL A 37 34.63 -20.13 -27.03
CA VAL A 37 34.55 -19.22 -25.88
C VAL A 37 33.69 -17.99 -26.22
N TYR A 38 33.82 -17.44 -27.44
CA TYR A 38 32.97 -16.34 -27.91
C TYR A 38 31.50 -16.77 -28.02
N ALA A 39 31.22 -17.94 -28.57
CA ALA A 39 29.86 -18.49 -28.68
C ALA A 39 29.24 -18.77 -27.29
N VAL A 40 30.04 -19.28 -26.34
CA VAL A 40 29.61 -19.48 -24.94
C VAL A 40 29.37 -18.14 -24.24
N ARG A 41 30.22 -17.12 -24.45
CA ARG A 41 29.98 -15.77 -23.91
C ARG A 41 28.76 -15.09 -24.54
N ALA A 42 28.54 -15.25 -25.83
CA ALA A 42 27.39 -14.70 -26.55
C ALA A 42 26.06 -15.37 -26.18
N SER A 43 26.10 -16.59 -25.62
CA SER A 43 24.93 -17.31 -25.11
C SER A 43 24.66 -17.08 -23.61
N THR A 44 25.48 -16.27 -22.94
CA THR A 44 25.25 -15.90 -21.53
C THR A 44 23.93 -15.11 -21.37
N PRO A 45 23.26 -15.21 -20.21
CA PRO A 45 22.06 -14.43 -19.92
C PRO A 45 22.28 -12.92 -20.07
N ALA A 46 23.43 -12.41 -19.65
CA ALA A 46 23.79 -11.00 -19.75
C ALA A 46 23.92 -10.50 -21.20
N ALA A 47 24.47 -11.33 -22.10
CA ALA A 47 24.56 -10.99 -23.52
C ALA A 47 23.17 -10.94 -24.19
N ARG A 48 22.26 -11.83 -23.79
CA ARG A 48 20.87 -11.82 -24.28
C ARG A 48 20.10 -10.57 -23.83
N VAL A 49 20.33 -10.12 -22.59
CA VAL A 49 19.76 -8.87 -22.06
C VAL A 49 20.32 -7.66 -22.80
N ALA A 50 21.63 -7.58 -23.03
CA ALA A 50 22.23 -6.47 -23.76
C ALA A 50 21.73 -6.36 -25.23
N VAL A 51 21.47 -7.49 -25.88
CA VAL A 51 20.87 -7.52 -27.23
C VAL A 51 19.39 -7.12 -27.19
N ALA A 52 18.64 -7.50 -26.16
CA ALA A 52 17.26 -7.08 -25.97
C ALA A 52 17.15 -5.57 -25.69
N ASP A 53 18.01 -5.03 -24.82
CA ASP A 53 18.08 -3.60 -24.51
C ASP A 53 18.43 -2.78 -25.75
N ARG A 54 19.41 -3.23 -26.55
CA ARG A 54 19.75 -2.55 -27.81
C ARG A 54 18.59 -2.55 -28.79
N ARG A 55 17.86 -3.66 -28.93
CA ARG A 55 16.65 -3.73 -29.78
C ARG A 55 15.53 -2.84 -29.27
N ALA A 56 15.37 -2.71 -27.95
CA ALA A 56 14.39 -1.80 -27.35
C ALA A 56 14.75 -0.33 -27.62
N ILE A 57 16.03 0.04 -27.49
CA ILE A 57 16.52 1.39 -27.81
C ILE A 57 16.31 1.70 -29.30
N GLU A 58 16.65 0.77 -30.20
CA GLU A 58 16.46 0.92 -31.64
C GLU A 58 14.97 0.97 -32.06
N ALA A 59 14.08 0.30 -31.32
CA ALA A 59 12.64 0.36 -31.54
C ALA A 59 12.06 1.73 -31.14
N VAL A 60 12.47 2.27 -29.99
CA VAL A 60 12.10 3.61 -29.52
C VAL A 60 12.59 4.70 -30.48
N GLN A 61 13.81 4.55 -31.01
CA GLN A 61 14.35 5.48 -32.00
C GLN A 61 13.57 5.42 -33.32
N ARG A 62 13.18 4.23 -33.79
CA ARG A 62 12.35 4.07 -34.99
C ARG A 62 10.94 4.65 -34.81
N GLU A 63 10.32 4.49 -33.65
CA GLU A 63 9.02 5.11 -33.36
C GLU A 63 9.11 6.64 -33.38
N SER A 64 10.23 7.23 -32.93
CA SER A 64 10.45 8.67 -32.95
C SER A 64 10.66 9.27 -34.35
N GLU A 65 11.06 8.44 -35.33
CA GLU A 65 11.31 8.87 -36.71
C GLU A 65 10.08 8.73 -37.63
N THR A 66 9.01 8.09 -37.16
CA THR A 66 7.75 7.96 -37.92
C THR A 66 6.95 9.27 -37.86
N THR A 67 6.66 9.82 -39.04
CA THR A 67 5.80 11.00 -39.25
C THR A 67 4.53 10.92 -38.42
N PRO A 68 4.19 11.94 -37.59
CA PRO A 68 3.00 11.88 -36.77
C PRO A 68 1.74 11.86 -37.64
N ASP A 69 0.85 10.90 -37.36
CA ASP A 69 -0.53 10.91 -37.86
C ASP A 69 -1.21 12.25 -37.55
N PRO A 70 -2.21 12.67 -38.36
CA PRO A 70 -2.92 13.93 -38.12
C PRO A 70 -3.45 13.95 -36.69
N VAL A 71 -2.96 14.94 -35.92
CA VAL A 71 -3.36 15.18 -34.54
C VAL A 71 -4.83 15.56 -34.54
N VAL A 72 -5.69 14.57 -34.30
CA VAL A 72 -6.99 14.82 -33.68
C VAL A 72 -6.64 15.33 -32.30
N GLU A 73 -6.85 16.63 -32.03
CA GLU A 73 -6.69 17.17 -30.68
C GLU A 73 -7.53 16.30 -29.73
N PRO A 74 -6.90 15.52 -28.84
CA PRO A 74 -7.67 14.68 -27.93
C PRO A 74 -8.47 15.62 -27.04
N VAL A 75 -9.78 15.38 -26.93
CA VAL A 75 -10.64 16.04 -25.95
C VAL A 75 -9.90 16.01 -24.62
N ALA A 76 -9.53 17.18 -24.08
CA ALA A 76 -8.71 17.29 -22.90
C ALA A 76 -9.38 16.48 -21.77
N ARG A 77 -8.72 15.39 -21.37
CA ARG A 77 -9.22 14.46 -20.36
C ARG A 77 -9.31 15.18 -19.01
N ASP A 78 -10.52 15.40 -18.48
CA ASP A 78 -10.71 15.97 -17.15
C ASP A 78 -10.51 14.89 -16.08
N VAL A 79 -9.24 14.67 -15.73
CA VAL A 79 -8.82 13.74 -14.66
C VAL A 79 -9.50 14.06 -13.33
N GLY A 80 -9.81 15.34 -13.07
CA GLY A 80 -10.50 15.77 -11.86
C GLY A 80 -11.95 15.30 -11.81
N GLN A 81 -12.68 15.39 -12.92
CA GLN A 81 -14.03 14.86 -13.04
C GLN A 81 -14.05 13.33 -12.97
N GLU A 82 -13.13 12.65 -13.64
CA GLU A 82 -12.97 11.19 -13.54
C GLU A 82 -12.66 10.74 -12.11
N ALA A 83 -11.85 11.49 -11.37
CA ALA A 83 -11.52 11.21 -9.98
C ALA A 83 -12.74 11.34 -9.05
N ARG A 84 -13.61 12.33 -9.28
CA ARG A 84 -14.87 12.45 -8.54
C ARG A 84 -15.80 11.28 -8.83
N ARG A 85 -15.98 10.93 -10.11
CA ARG A 85 -16.78 9.77 -10.51
C ARG A 85 -16.25 8.47 -9.90
N LEU A 86 -14.92 8.28 -9.87
CA LEU A 86 -14.30 7.13 -9.22
C LEU A 86 -14.67 7.04 -7.73
N LEU A 87 -14.67 8.17 -7.01
CA LEU A 87 -15.08 8.22 -5.62
C LEU A 87 -16.58 7.98 -5.43
N GLU A 88 -17.42 8.15 -6.45
CA GLU A 88 -18.84 7.83 -6.38
C GLU A 88 -19.10 6.35 -6.65
N GLU A 89 -18.36 5.73 -7.57
CA GLU A 89 -18.53 4.34 -8.00
C GLU A 89 -17.91 3.31 -7.04
N LEU A 90 -16.84 3.67 -6.33
CA LEU A 90 -16.16 2.76 -5.42
C LEU A 90 -17.09 2.32 -4.26
N PRO A 91 -16.90 1.12 -3.70
CA PRO A 91 -17.62 0.68 -2.51
C PRO A 91 -17.53 1.69 -1.36
N ALA A 92 -18.60 1.74 -0.54
CA ALA A 92 -18.68 2.62 0.61
C ALA A 92 -17.64 2.24 1.68
N LEU A 93 -17.19 3.22 2.47
CA LEU A 93 -16.33 2.98 3.64
C LEU A 93 -17.00 1.97 4.58
N GLY A 94 -16.28 0.90 4.92
CA GLY A 94 -16.80 -0.22 5.72
C GLY A 94 -17.34 -1.40 4.91
N SER A 95 -17.30 -1.37 3.57
CA SER A 95 -17.50 -2.59 2.76
C SER A 95 -16.42 -3.62 3.05
N THR A 96 -16.67 -4.89 2.71
CA THR A 96 -15.67 -5.95 2.88
C THR A 96 -14.41 -5.64 2.04
N THR A 97 -13.25 -6.18 2.47
CA THR A 97 -12.01 -6.02 1.70
C THR A 97 -12.14 -6.65 0.31
N GLU A 98 -12.88 -7.76 0.23
CA GLU A 98 -13.16 -8.51 -0.99
C GLU A 98 -13.94 -7.67 -2.01
N ASP A 99 -14.98 -6.96 -1.57
CA ASP A 99 -15.76 -6.07 -2.44
C ASP A 99 -14.90 -4.92 -2.99
N ALA A 100 -14.07 -4.33 -2.12
CA ALA A 100 -13.14 -3.26 -2.51
C ALA A 100 -12.10 -3.74 -3.53
N ILE A 101 -11.53 -4.93 -3.32
CA ILE A 101 -10.61 -5.56 -4.27
C ILE A 101 -11.33 -5.89 -5.58
N ALA A 102 -12.53 -6.49 -5.54
CA ALA A 102 -13.29 -6.85 -6.72
C ALA A 102 -13.60 -5.61 -7.60
N ALA A 103 -14.02 -4.50 -6.99
CA ALA A 103 -14.28 -3.25 -7.69
C ALA A 103 -13.03 -2.67 -8.38
N CYS A 104 -11.84 -2.87 -7.80
CA CYS A 104 -10.59 -2.43 -8.41
C CYS A 104 -10.05 -3.41 -9.46
N MET A 105 -10.25 -4.72 -9.27
CA MET A 105 -9.83 -5.76 -10.21
C MET A 105 -10.49 -5.59 -11.58
N VAL A 106 -11.76 -5.15 -11.62
CA VAL A 106 -12.47 -4.85 -12.88
C VAL A 106 -11.71 -3.80 -13.72
N ARG A 107 -11.11 -2.81 -13.06
CA ARG A 107 -10.38 -1.71 -13.73
C ARG A 107 -8.94 -2.07 -14.09
N LEU A 108 -8.33 -2.99 -13.34
CA LEU A 108 -6.96 -3.45 -13.58
C LEU A 108 -6.82 -4.18 -14.93
N GLY A 109 -7.86 -4.89 -15.40
CA GLY A 109 -7.89 -5.48 -16.74
C GLY A 109 -6.79 -6.54 -17.00
N HIS A 110 -6.37 -7.28 -15.97
CA HIS A 110 -5.25 -8.24 -16.06
C HIS A 110 -5.70 -9.65 -16.49
N ALA A 111 -4.83 -10.38 -17.18
CA ALA A 111 -5.12 -11.71 -17.77
C ALA A 111 -5.39 -12.86 -16.77
N ASP A 112 -4.91 -12.78 -15.52
CA ASP A 112 -5.16 -13.77 -14.46
C ASP A 112 -5.77 -13.08 -13.21
N PRO A 113 -7.09 -12.78 -13.25
CA PRO A 113 -7.73 -12.02 -12.20
C PRO A 113 -7.91 -12.80 -10.90
N GLN A 114 -7.99 -14.15 -10.95
CA GLN A 114 -8.25 -14.95 -9.75
C GLN A 114 -7.03 -15.01 -8.83
N ALA A 115 -5.84 -15.30 -9.38
CA ALA A 115 -4.62 -15.36 -8.57
C ALA A 115 -4.25 -13.98 -7.99
N LEU A 116 -4.45 -12.91 -8.76
CA LEU A 116 -4.20 -11.54 -8.31
C LEU A 116 -5.20 -11.12 -7.23
N SER A 117 -6.48 -11.44 -7.38
CA SER A 117 -7.50 -11.12 -6.36
C SER A 117 -7.11 -11.70 -5.00
N VAL A 118 -6.72 -12.98 -4.93
CA VAL A 118 -6.27 -13.60 -3.67
C VAL A 118 -5.05 -12.89 -3.09
N ARG A 119 -4.06 -12.56 -3.93
CA ARG A 119 -2.82 -11.88 -3.48
C ARG A 119 -3.10 -10.47 -2.99
N PHE A 120 -3.96 -9.72 -3.67
CA PHE A 120 -4.37 -8.37 -3.28
C PHE A 120 -5.25 -8.38 -2.04
N THR A 121 -6.19 -9.31 -1.91
CA THR A 121 -6.97 -9.48 -0.68
C THR A 121 -6.06 -9.78 0.51
N LYS A 122 -5.08 -10.68 0.35
CA LYS A 122 -4.09 -10.96 1.41
C LYS A 122 -3.25 -9.73 1.76
N LEU A 123 -2.81 -8.97 0.75
CA LEU A 123 -2.03 -7.74 0.95
C LEU A 123 -2.86 -6.64 1.63
N ALA A 124 -4.11 -6.45 1.20
CA ALA A 124 -5.04 -5.48 1.77
C ALA A 124 -5.36 -5.82 3.22
N ARG A 125 -5.79 -7.06 3.51
CA ARG A 125 -6.05 -7.52 4.87
C ARG A 125 -4.85 -7.25 5.79
N ALA A 126 -3.63 -7.52 5.34
CA ALA A 126 -2.43 -7.38 6.17
C ALA A 126 -1.84 -5.96 6.24
N HIS A 127 -2.20 -5.02 5.37
CA HIS A 127 -1.52 -3.71 5.31
C HIS A 127 -2.42 -2.48 5.04
N VAL A 128 -3.72 -2.67 4.83
CA VAL A 128 -4.70 -1.60 4.60
C VAL A 128 -5.65 -1.53 5.80
N ALA A 129 -5.77 -0.36 6.42
CA ALA A 129 -6.74 -0.16 7.49
C ALA A 129 -8.17 -0.22 6.93
N ALA A 130 -9.13 -0.73 7.69
CA ALA A 130 -10.50 -0.88 7.17
C ALA A 130 -11.25 0.44 6.98
N ASP A 131 -10.75 1.54 7.53
CA ASP A 131 -11.27 2.88 7.28
C ASP A 131 -10.50 3.61 6.15
N GLU A 132 -9.65 2.89 5.42
CA GLU A 132 -9.06 3.35 4.16
C GLU A 132 -9.85 2.86 2.97
N ARG A 133 -9.98 3.73 1.96
CA ARG A 133 -10.62 3.37 0.71
C ARG A 133 -9.57 2.92 -0.29
N ILE A 134 -9.71 1.73 -0.84
CA ILE A 134 -8.84 1.24 -1.92
C ILE A 134 -9.24 1.93 -3.22
N LEU A 135 -8.30 2.65 -3.84
CA LEU A 135 -8.55 3.48 -5.03
C LEU A 135 -8.06 2.81 -6.32
N ALA A 136 -6.90 2.15 -6.26
CA ALA A 136 -6.33 1.40 -7.37
C ALA A 136 -5.47 0.22 -6.91
N LEU A 137 -5.41 -0.78 -7.78
CA LEU A 137 -4.47 -1.89 -7.71
C LEU A 137 -3.44 -1.70 -8.82
N VAL A 138 -2.21 -2.07 -8.53
CA VAL A 138 -1.08 -1.91 -9.45
C VAL A 138 -0.30 -3.21 -9.47
N VAL A 139 -0.08 -3.74 -10.68
CA VAL A 139 0.80 -4.88 -10.91
C VAL A 139 1.92 -4.37 -11.79
N ALA A 140 3.12 -4.29 -11.23
CA ALA A 140 4.32 -3.98 -11.99
C ALA A 140 5.10 -5.28 -12.17
N GLU A 141 5.31 -5.67 -13.43
CA GLU A 141 6.19 -6.80 -13.75
C GLU A 141 7.63 -6.39 -13.42
N GLY A 142 8.04 -6.70 -12.20
CA GLY A 142 9.40 -6.43 -11.75
C GLY A 142 10.37 -7.42 -12.36
N SER A 143 11.54 -6.92 -12.75
CA SER A 143 12.77 -7.72 -12.96
C SER A 143 13.27 -8.28 -11.61
N THR A 144 12.42 -9.01 -10.89
CA THR A 144 12.80 -9.65 -9.63
C THR A 144 13.51 -10.96 -9.94
N ALA A 145 14.49 -11.34 -9.12
CA ALA A 145 15.27 -12.57 -9.29
C ALA A 145 14.42 -13.87 -9.31
N ARG A 146 13.13 -13.81 -8.97
CA ARG A 146 12.18 -14.93 -8.99
C ARG A 146 10.99 -14.75 -9.94
N GLY A 147 10.95 -13.67 -10.74
CA GLY A 147 9.83 -13.39 -11.65
C GLY A 147 8.49 -13.13 -10.96
N VAL A 148 8.49 -12.76 -9.68
CA VAL A 148 7.26 -12.42 -8.95
C VAL A 148 6.94 -10.94 -9.21
N PRO A 149 5.74 -10.60 -9.71
CA PRO A 149 5.38 -9.22 -9.97
C PRO A 149 5.23 -8.47 -8.65
N LEU A 150 5.67 -7.21 -8.67
CA LEU A 150 5.47 -6.26 -7.59
C LEU A 150 4.00 -5.86 -7.60
N LEU A 151 3.38 -5.91 -6.41
CA LEU A 151 1.98 -5.53 -6.23
C LEU A 151 1.93 -4.23 -5.44
N ALA A 152 1.07 -3.29 -5.83
CA ALA A 152 0.79 -2.14 -4.99
C ALA A 152 -0.71 -1.85 -4.89
N ILE A 153 -1.12 -1.36 -3.72
CA ILE A 153 -2.48 -0.92 -3.41
C ILE A 153 -2.40 0.56 -3.07
N LEU A 154 -3.00 1.39 -3.92
CA LEU A 154 -3.17 2.81 -3.63
C LEU A 154 -4.48 3.00 -2.86
N THR A 155 -4.38 3.55 -1.65
CA THR A 155 -5.53 3.97 -0.85
C THR A 155 -5.64 5.49 -0.80
N ASP A 156 -6.69 5.99 -0.18
CA ASP A 156 -6.86 7.41 0.11
C ASP A 156 -5.86 7.95 1.16
N ARG A 157 -5.07 7.08 1.82
CA ARG A 157 -4.12 7.46 2.87
C ARG A 157 -2.68 7.00 2.64
N ALA A 158 -2.47 5.89 1.96
CA ALA A 158 -1.16 5.30 1.78
C ALA A 158 -1.04 4.60 0.43
N LEU A 159 0.19 4.38 0.01
CA LEU A 159 0.54 3.42 -1.02
C LEU A 159 1.19 2.22 -0.32
N VAL A 160 0.56 1.06 -0.41
CA VAL A 160 1.11 -0.19 0.09
C VAL A 160 1.78 -0.90 -1.07
N VAL A 161 3.08 -1.16 -0.98
CA VAL A 161 3.85 -1.85 -2.02
C VAL A 161 4.41 -3.16 -1.50
N LYS A 162 4.20 -4.26 -2.22
CA LYS A 162 4.76 -5.58 -1.92
C LYS A 162 5.77 -5.99 -2.98
N GLU A 163 7.02 -6.15 -2.56
CA GLU A 163 8.14 -6.55 -3.39
C GLU A 163 8.97 -7.63 -2.67
N GLY A 164 9.28 -8.73 -3.37
CA GLY A 164 10.16 -9.76 -2.80
C GLY A 164 9.68 -10.43 -1.51
N GLY A 165 8.38 -10.34 -1.19
CA GLY A 165 7.78 -10.85 0.04
C GLY A 165 7.70 -9.82 1.17
N VAL A 166 8.37 -8.67 1.04
CA VAL A 166 8.29 -7.56 1.98
C VAL A 166 7.21 -6.58 1.54
N ALA A 167 6.42 -6.09 2.49
CA ALA A 167 5.44 -5.03 2.25
C ALA A 167 5.93 -3.72 2.87
N TYR A 168 5.81 -2.65 2.11
CA TYR A 168 6.16 -1.28 2.48
C TYR A 168 4.89 -0.45 2.47
N ARG A 169 4.72 0.40 3.48
CA ARG A 169 3.60 1.34 3.56
C ARG A 169 4.15 2.75 3.50
N ASP A 170 3.71 3.49 2.49
CA ASP A 170 4.17 4.85 2.21
C ASP A 170 2.98 5.81 2.29
N GLU A 171 2.94 6.62 3.35
CA GLU A 171 1.86 7.59 3.57
C GLU A 171 1.99 8.82 2.67
N GLU A 172 3.18 9.06 2.11
CA GLU A 172 3.51 10.24 1.29
C GLU A 172 4.22 9.84 -0.02
N PRO A 173 3.59 9.01 -0.88
CA PRO A 173 4.18 8.63 -2.15
C PRO A 173 4.30 9.87 -3.04
N ARG A 174 5.45 10.02 -3.68
CA ARG A 174 5.79 11.22 -4.45
C ARG A 174 5.21 11.16 -5.85
N LEU A 175 4.67 12.27 -6.30
CA LEU A 175 4.32 12.48 -7.71
C LEU A 175 5.50 13.09 -8.43
N GLY A 176 5.88 12.50 -9.55
CA GLY A 176 6.99 12.96 -10.33
C GLY A 176 6.60 13.35 -11.77
N PRO A 177 7.29 14.35 -12.34
CA PRO A 177 7.09 14.75 -13.72
C PRO A 177 7.65 13.70 -14.70
N GLY A 178 7.03 13.57 -15.88
CA GLY A 178 7.46 12.68 -16.96
C GLY A 178 6.46 12.75 -18.12
N GLY A 179 6.75 12.14 -19.28
CA GLY A 179 5.90 12.23 -20.47
C GLY A 179 4.42 11.86 -20.23
N TYR A 180 4.16 11.04 -19.21
CA TYR A 180 2.81 10.73 -18.69
C TYR A 180 2.71 10.82 -17.16
N GLY A 181 3.72 11.36 -16.46
CA GLY A 181 3.80 11.35 -14.99
C GLY A 181 4.01 9.97 -14.35
N TYR A 182 4.39 9.95 -13.06
CA TYR A 182 4.54 8.73 -12.28
C TYR A 182 4.23 8.93 -10.79
N LEU A 183 3.89 7.83 -10.13
CA LEU A 183 3.84 7.71 -8.67
C LEU A 183 5.09 6.97 -8.18
N ALA A 184 5.71 7.44 -7.11
CA ALA A 184 6.92 6.84 -6.55
C ALA A 184 6.80 6.52 -5.07
N SER A 185 7.35 5.37 -4.68
CA SER A 185 7.58 5.02 -3.28
C SER A 185 9.00 4.52 -3.10
N GLY A 186 9.82 5.33 -2.43
CA GLY A 186 11.27 5.13 -2.39
C GLY A 186 11.85 4.97 -3.80
N PRO A 187 12.53 3.85 -4.12
CA PRO A 187 13.10 3.60 -5.44
C PRO A 187 12.10 3.05 -6.48
N ARG A 188 10.85 2.74 -6.09
CA ARG A 188 9.86 2.11 -6.98
C ARG A 188 9.08 3.18 -7.74
N LEU A 189 9.01 3.02 -9.05
CA LEU A 189 8.32 3.95 -9.96
C LEU A 189 7.14 3.25 -10.63
N PHE A 190 5.99 3.91 -10.64
CA PHE A 190 4.75 3.47 -11.28
C PHE A 190 4.31 4.53 -12.28
N PHE A 191 4.65 4.34 -13.55
CA PHE A 191 4.27 5.27 -14.61
C PHE A 191 2.79 5.16 -14.94
N PHE A 192 2.10 6.29 -15.15
CA PHE A 192 0.65 6.27 -15.39
C PHE A 192 0.28 5.63 -16.73
N LYS A 193 1.14 5.75 -17.74
CA LYS A 193 0.96 5.09 -19.04
C LYS A 193 0.88 3.56 -18.96
N ASP A 194 1.54 2.95 -17.97
CA ASP A 194 1.65 1.50 -17.82
C ASP A 194 0.56 0.93 -16.89
N HIS A 195 -0.17 1.81 -16.19
CA HIS A 195 -1.11 1.40 -15.14
C HIS A 195 -2.44 2.12 -15.30
N ASN A 196 -3.41 1.42 -15.91
CA ASN A 196 -4.72 1.98 -16.21
C ASN A 196 -5.41 2.54 -14.95
N GLY A 197 -5.93 3.78 -15.05
CA GLY A 197 -6.65 4.46 -13.99
C GLY A 197 -5.79 4.92 -12.80
N LEU A 198 -4.47 4.71 -12.80
CA LEU A 198 -3.60 5.11 -11.68
C LEU A 198 -3.55 6.62 -11.50
N GLU A 199 -3.48 7.38 -12.59
CA GLU A 199 -3.53 8.85 -12.58
C GLU A 199 -4.82 9.37 -11.93
N VAL A 200 -5.97 8.79 -12.33
CA VAL A 200 -7.29 9.11 -11.77
C VAL A 200 -7.37 8.75 -10.28
N ALA A 201 -6.80 7.61 -9.89
CA ALA A 201 -6.78 7.19 -8.50
C ALA A 201 -5.89 8.08 -7.62
N VAL A 202 -4.77 8.58 -8.16
CA VAL A 202 -3.92 9.60 -7.51
C VAL A 202 -4.69 10.91 -7.33
N ALA A 203 -5.40 11.38 -8.37
CA ALA A 203 -6.23 12.56 -8.27
C ALA A 203 -7.38 12.37 -7.26
N ALA A 204 -8.01 11.19 -7.24
CA ALA A 204 -9.04 10.83 -6.26
C ALA A 204 -8.50 10.83 -4.82
N ARG A 205 -7.26 10.37 -4.60
CA ARG A 205 -6.57 10.46 -3.32
C ARG A 205 -6.40 11.92 -2.88
N ALA A 206 -5.96 12.80 -3.79
CA ALA A 206 -5.79 14.23 -3.48
C ALA A 206 -7.13 14.90 -3.13
N LEU A 207 -8.21 14.56 -3.85
CA LEU A 207 -9.57 15.02 -3.54
C LEU A 207 -10.06 14.50 -2.19
N ALA A 208 -9.82 13.22 -1.86
CA ALA A 208 -10.18 12.64 -0.58
C ALA A 208 -9.39 13.28 0.58
N ALA A 209 -8.10 13.57 0.39
CA ALA A 209 -7.29 14.29 1.37
C ALA A 209 -7.80 15.72 1.61
N SER A 210 -8.15 16.45 0.54
CA SER A 210 -8.71 17.80 0.62
C SER A 210 -10.07 17.81 1.33
N SER A 211 -10.93 16.85 1.00
CA SER A 211 -12.21 16.63 1.67
C SER A 211 -12.03 16.33 3.16
N ARG A 212 -11.05 15.50 3.55
CA ARG A 212 -10.70 15.22 4.95
C ARG A 212 -10.18 16.44 5.69
N SER A 213 -9.34 17.27 5.06
CA SER A 213 -8.87 18.52 5.69
C SER A 213 -10.04 19.46 5.97
N SER A 214 -10.92 19.64 4.97
CA SER A 214 -12.10 20.50 5.11
C SER A 214 -13.15 19.94 6.07
N SER A 215 -13.31 18.62 6.16
CA SER A 215 -14.19 17.95 7.10
C SER A 215 -13.61 17.93 8.50
N ARG A 216 -12.29 17.78 8.68
CA ARG A 216 -11.62 17.87 9.98
C ARG A 216 -11.67 19.30 10.52
N SER A 217 -11.52 20.31 9.67
CA SER A 217 -11.80 21.71 10.03
C SER A 217 -13.26 21.94 10.44
N ARG A 218 -14.24 21.32 9.76
CA ARG A 218 -15.67 21.37 10.13
C ARG A 218 -16.05 20.49 11.33
N LYS A 219 -15.37 19.36 11.55
CA LYS A 219 -15.66 18.35 12.58
C LYS A 219 -14.92 18.63 13.89
N ALA A 220 -13.80 19.35 13.85
CA ALA A 220 -13.24 20.02 15.01
C ALA A 220 -14.25 21.00 15.65
N VAL A 221 -15.29 21.40 14.89
CA VAL A 221 -16.44 22.18 15.37
C VAL A 221 -17.64 21.28 15.76
N SER A 222 -17.68 19.99 15.41
CA SER A 222 -18.71 19.06 15.91
C SER A 222 -18.30 17.57 15.80
N ALA A 223 -17.72 17.02 16.87
CA ALA A 223 -17.58 15.56 16.99
C ALA A 223 -18.87 14.97 17.57
N ALA A 224 -19.89 14.74 16.72
CA ALA A 224 -21.12 14.08 17.15
C ALA A 224 -20.84 12.66 17.67
N ARG A 225 -21.62 12.23 18.67
CA ARG A 225 -21.53 10.88 19.27
C ARG A 225 -21.77 9.81 18.19
N PRO A 226 -20.95 8.74 18.12
CA PRO A 226 -21.11 7.69 17.12
C PRO A 226 -22.51 7.06 17.19
N PRO A 227 -23.18 6.84 16.04
CA PRO A 227 -24.46 6.15 16.02
C PRO A 227 -24.27 4.67 16.32
N GLY A 228 -25.29 4.02 16.89
CA GLY A 228 -25.29 2.57 17.05
C GLY A 228 -25.23 1.85 15.70
N ARG A 229 -24.41 0.78 15.62
CA ARG A 229 -24.26 -0.07 14.44
C ARG A 229 -24.29 -1.53 14.83
N LEU A 230 -24.97 -2.34 14.01
CA LEU A 230 -25.00 -3.78 14.20
C LEU A 230 -23.60 -4.37 13.95
N ILE A 231 -23.06 -5.05 14.95
CA ILE A 231 -21.79 -5.78 14.87
C ILE A 231 -22.11 -7.25 14.57
N ARG A 232 -21.60 -7.79 13.46
CA ARG A 232 -21.79 -9.18 13.05
C ARG A 232 -20.54 -10.02 13.23
N GLU A 233 -19.37 -9.41 13.02
CA GLU A 233 -18.07 -10.06 13.10
C GLU A 233 -17.03 -9.20 13.82
N ALA A 234 -15.88 -9.80 14.16
CA ALA A 234 -14.78 -9.13 14.88
C ALA A 234 -14.36 -7.82 14.21
N ARG A 235 -14.29 -7.82 12.88
CA ARG A 235 -13.89 -6.64 12.11
C ARG A 235 -14.88 -5.48 12.23
N ASP A 236 -16.18 -5.77 12.33
CA ASP A 236 -17.19 -4.73 12.59
C ASP A 236 -16.94 -4.05 13.94
N ALA A 237 -16.60 -4.83 14.97
CA ALA A 237 -16.32 -4.30 16.30
C ALA A 237 -15.06 -3.41 16.31
N GLU A 238 -14.03 -3.78 15.55
CA GLU A 238 -12.81 -2.98 15.40
C GLU A 238 -13.11 -1.64 14.72
N LEU A 239 -13.93 -1.64 13.66
CA LEU A 239 -14.37 -0.42 12.99
C LEU A 239 -15.23 0.47 13.89
N VAL A 240 -16.14 -0.12 14.67
CA VAL A 240 -16.92 0.61 15.68
C VAL A 240 -15.99 1.19 16.74
N ALA A 241 -14.99 0.44 17.21
CA ALA A 241 -14.00 0.92 18.17
C ALA A 241 -13.20 2.12 17.63
N VAL A 242 -12.84 2.15 16.33
CA VAL A 242 -12.23 3.33 15.69
C VAL A 242 -13.12 4.56 15.82
N GLU A 243 -14.42 4.43 15.51
CA GLU A 243 -15.37 5.55 15.61
C GLU A 243 -15.48 6.09 17.04
N TRP A 244 -15.53 5.18 18.01
CA TRP A 244 -15.55 5.52 19.43
C TRP A 244 -14.25 6.13 19.92
N MET A 245 -13.08 5.60 19.54
CA MET A 245 -11.81 6.21 19.90
C MET A 245 -11.69 7.64 19.39
N ARG A 246 -12.15 7.91 18.16
CA ARG A 246 -12.21 9.27 17.61
C ARG A 246 -13.09 10.19 18.45
N TYR A 247 -14.27 9.72 18.82
CA TYR A 247 -15.18 10.46 19.71
C TYR A 247 -14.55 10.75 21.08
N LEU A 248 -13.90 9.74 21.66
CA LEU A 248 -13.18 9.80 22.93
C LEU A 248 -11.97 10.75 22.89
N GLY A 249 -11.57 11.22 21.70
CA GLY A 249 -10.60 12.29 21.48
C GLY A 249 -9.35 11.83 20.76
N PHE A 250 -9.26 10.56 20.34
CA PHE A 250 -8.17 10.02 19.54
C PHE A 250 -8.53 10.15 18.05
N GLU A 251 -8.58 11.39 17.55
CA GLU A 251 -9.16 11.74 16.24
C GLU A 251 -8.50 11.05 15.03
N ASP A 252 -7.24 10.67 15.17
CA ASP A 252 -6.43 9.97 14.18
C ASP A 252 -6.47 8.44 14.36
N ALA A 253 -7.35 7.90 15.20
CA ALA A 253 -7.48 6.45 15.36
C ALA A 253 -7.82 5.76 14.04
N VAL A 254 -7.17 4.64 13.77
CA VAL A 254 -7.33 3.78 12.59
C VAL A 254 -7.27 2.31 13.01
N ALA A 255 -8.05 1.45 12.34
CA ALA A 255 -7.98 0.02 12.59
C ALA A 255 -6.64 -0.52 12.08
N THR A 256 -6.00 -1.40 12.83
CA THR A 256 -4.82 -2.10 12.30
C THR A 256 -5.25 -3.03 11.16
N PRO A 257 -4.34 -3.34 10.23
CA PRO A 257 -4.62 -4.35 9.23
C PRO A 257 -4.75 -5.74 9.89
N VAL A 258 -5.70 -6.56 9.45
CA VAL A 258 -5.91 -7.94 9.91
C VAL A 258 -4.63 -8.78 9.84
N GLY A 259 -4.06 -9.14 10.99
CA GLY A 259 -2.83 -9.93 11.08
C GLY A 259 -2.43 -10.34 12.51
N ALA A 260 -1.16 -10.74 12.67
CA ALA A 260 -0.57 -11.05 13.98
C ALA A 260 -0.07 -9.77 14.66
N ASP A 261 -0.99 -8.89 15.02
CA ASP A 261 -0.69 -7.50 15.42
C ASP A 261 -0.28 -7.39 16.90
N GLY A 262 0.07 -8.52 17.53
CA GLY A 262 0.35 -8.59 18.97
C GLY A 262 -0.89 -8.33 19.86
N GLY A 263 -2.09 -8.29 19.26
CA GLY A 263 -3.34 -7.99 19.95
C GLY A 263 -3.71 -6.50 19.99
N ILE A 264 -3.12 -5.67 19.12
CA ILE A 264 -3.57 -4.29 18.90
C ILE A 264 -4.46 -4.26 17.67
N ASP A 265 -5.71 -3.85 17.83
CA ASP A 265 -6.71 -3.85 16.75
C ASP A 265 -7.01 -2.42 16.24
N VAL A 266 -6.70 -1.40 17.06
CA VAL A 266 -6.83 0.01 16.69
C VAL A 266 -5.62 0.78 17.22
N THR A 267 -5.11 1.71 16.43
CA THR A 267 -3.97 2.56 16.81
C THR A 267 -4.22 4.02 16.47
N SER A 268 -3.59 4.91 17.22
CA SER A 268 -3.53 6.36 17.00
C SER A 268 -2.17 6.87 17.48
N SER A 269 -1.88 8.15 17.25
CA SER A 269 -0.68 8.80 17.78
C SER A 269 -0.59 8.78 19.30
N ARG A 270 -1.73 8.72 20.02
CA ARG A 270 -1.77 8.85 21.49
C ARG A 270 -2.38 7.66 22.23
N ALA A 271 -2.97 6.71 21.52
CA ALA A 271 -3.64 5.56 22.10
C ALA A 271 -3.57 4.33 21.21
N VAL A 272 -3.61 3.16 21.82
CA VAL A 272 -3.84 1.87 21.16
C VAL A 272 -5.03 1.19 21.81
N ALA A 273 -5.73 0.36 21.06
CA ALA A 273 -6.83 -0.42 21.59
C ALA A 273 -6.82 -1.88 21.15
N GLN A 274 -7.39 -2.70 22.02
CA GLN A 274 -7.71 -4.09 21.76
C GLN A 274 -9.23 -4.30 21.85
N VAL A 275 -9.78 -5.10 20.95
CA VAL A 275 -11.20 -5.38 20.77
C VAL A 275 -11.42 -6.88 20.85
N LYS A 276 -12.24 -7.33 21.80
CA LYS A 276 -12.48 -8.76 22.05
C LYS A 276 -13.95 -9.11 21.93
N MET A 277 -14.30 -9.83 20.87
CA MET A 277 -15.65 -10.36 20.59
C MET A 277 -15.86 -11.80 21.09
N GLU A 278 -15.25 -12.15 22.23
CA GLU A 278 -15.40 -13.49 22.79
C GLU A 278 -16.58 -13.57 23.77
N ALA A 279 -17.13 -14.77 23.94
CA ALA A 279 -18.22 -15.05 24.90
C ALA A 279 -17.74 -15.15 26.37
N ARG A 280 -16.43 -15.07 26.64
CA ARG A 280 -15.86 -15.19 27.98
C ARG A 280 -15.30 -13.85 28.46
N PRO A 281 -15.51 -13.47 29.73
CA PRO A 281 -14.95 -12.25 30.28
C PRO A 281 -13.43 -12.18 30.14
N THR A 282 -12.92 -11.00 29.80
CA THR A 282 -11.48 -10.77 29.62
C THR A 282 -10.76 -10.84 30.96
N GLY A 283 -9.73 -11.69 31.01
CA GLY A 283 -8.89 -11.92 32.18
C GLY A 283 -7.78 -10.88 32.34
N ARG A 284 -7.27 -10.72 33.56
CA ARG A 284 -6.16 -9.81 33.90
C ARG A 284 -4.93 -9.96 32.97
N PRO A 285 -4.45 -11.16 32.61
CA PRO A 285 -3.25 -11.29 31.77
C PRO A 285 -3.38 -10.57 30.41
N VAL A 286 -4.57 -10.59 29.81
CA VAL A 286 -4.80 -9.96 28.51
C VAL A 286 -4.77 -8.43 28.63
N VAL A 287 -5.40 -7.88 29.68
CA VAL A 287 -5.35 -6.43 29.95
C VAL A 287 -3.92 -5.98 30.29
N GLN A 288 -3.16 -6.79 31.01
CA GLN A 288 -1.75 -6.55 31.31
C GLN A 288 -0.88 -6.53 30.04
N GLN A 289 -1.14 -7.41 29.09
CA GLN A 289 -0.43 -7.45 27.82
C GLN A 289 -0.64 -6.15 27.03
N LEU A 290 -1.88 -5.68 26.88
CA LEU A 290 -2.17 -4.39 26.22
C LEU A 290 -1.41 -3.25 26.88
N HIS A 291 -1.45 -3.17 28.21
CA HIS A 291 -0.75 -2.11 28.93
C HIS A 291 0.77 -2.17 28.76
N GLY A 292 1.36 -3.36 28.67
CA GLY A 292 2.79 -3.50 28.36
C GLY A 292 3.17 -2.82 27.05
N VAL A 293 2.33 -2.99 26.00
CA VAL A 293 2.49 -2.27 24.73
C VAL A 293 2.33 -0.76 24.92
N CYS A 294 1.32 -0.35 25.66
CA CYS A 294 1.02 1.07 25.91
C CYS A 294 2.16 1.79 26.63
N VAL A 295 2.74 1.18 27.66
CA VAL A 295 3.89 1.71 28.40
C VAL A 295 5.10 1.83 27.49
N HIS A 296 5.35 0.81 26.65
CA HIS A 296 6.45 0.83 25.70
C HIS A 296 6.30 1.94 24.65
N GLU A 297 5.08 2.17 24.16
CA GLU A 297 4.80 3.20 23.14
C GLU A 297 4.50 4.59 23.71
N GLY A 298 4.38 4.74 25.03
CA GLY A 298 3.97 6.00 25.67
C GLY A 298 2.53 6.42 25.32
N LYS A 299 1.63 5.46 25.13
CA LYS A 299 0.24 5.66 24.67
C LYS A 299 -0.78 5.25 25.73
N THR A 300 -2.00 5.79 25.61
CA THR A 300 -3.15 5.33 26.41
C THR A 300 -3.66 3.99 25.89
N GLY A 301 -3.89 3.04 26.80
CA GLY A 301 -4.50 1.76 26.47
C GLY A 301 -6.02 1.79 26.62
N VAL A 302 -6.74 1.42 25.57
CA VAL A 302 -8.20 1.29 25.58
C VAL A 302 -8.59 -0.16 25.26
N PHE A 303 -9.47 -0.76 26.04
CA PHE A 303 -9.92 -2.12 25.84
C PHE A 303 -11.43 -2.15 25.61
N PHE A 304 -11.87 -2.81 24.56
CA PHE A 304 -13.28 -3.09 24.28
C PHE A 304 -13.53 -4.59 24.41
N SER A 305 -14.48 -5.02 25.23
CA SER A 305 -14.79 -6.44 25.46
C SER A 305 -16.29 -6.70 25.44
N LEU A 306 -16.74 -7.61 24.57
CA LEU A 306 -18.16 -7.98 24.45
C LEU A 306 -18.68 -8.63 25.75
N ALA A 307 -17.98 -9.65 26.25
CA ALA A 307 -18.34 -10.33 27.50
C ALA A 307 -17.88 -9.59 28.77
N GLY A 308 -17.34 -8.38 28.64
CA GLY A 308 -16.81 -7.61 29.77
C GLY A 308 -15.52 -8.19 30.36
N TYR A 309 -15.33 -8.04 31.67
CA TYR A 309 -14.04 -8.29 32.34
C TYR A 309 -14.21 -9.05 33.64
N THR A 310 -13.22 -9.88 33.97
CA THR A 310 -13.11 -10.50 35.30
C THR A 310 -12.88 -9.45 36.39
N PRO A 311 -13.27 -9.70 37.64
CA PRO A 311 -13.00 -8.79 38.75
C PRO A 311 -11.52 -8.42 38.87
N GLN A 312 -10.62 -9.40 38.70
CA GLN A 312 -9.17 -9.19 38.76
C GLN A 312 -8.66 -8.28 37.64
N ALA A 313 -9.25 -8.36 36.43
CA ALA A 313 -8.93 -7.46 35.33
C ALA A 313 -9.37 -6.03 35.63
N ARG A 314 -10.57 -5.84 36.20
CA ARG A 314 -11.10 -4.52 36.56
C ARG A 314 -10.23 -3.84 37.62
N THR A 315 -9.91 -4.55 38.71
CA THR A 315 -9.02 -4.02 39.77
C THR A 315 -7.66 -3.62 39.23
N TRP A 316 -7.09 -4.44 38.34
CA TRP A 316 -5.79 -4.15 37.76
C TRP A 316 -5.84 -2.96 36.77
N ALA A 317 -6.91 -2.84 35.99
CA ALA A 317 -7.12 -1.71 35.08
C ALA A 317 -7.28 -0.38 35.84
N GLU A 318 -7.94 -0.42 37.01
CA GLU A 318 -8.06 0.74 37.90
C GLU A 318 -6.68 1.25 38.36
N THR A 319 -5.75 0.33 38.64
CA THR A 319 -4.40 0.70 39.07
C THR A 319 -3.51 1.15 37.91
N SER A 320 -3.64 0.53 36.74
CA SER A 320 -2.80 0.82 35.57
C SER A 320 -3.28 2.00 34.73
N GLY A 321 -4.50 2.51 34.97
CA GLY A 321 -5.14 3.51 34.12
C GLY A 321 -5.58 2.97 32.76
N THR A 322 -5.64 1.65 32.57
CA THR A 322 -6.12 1.05 31.31
C THR A 322 -7.62 1.30 31.21
N VAL A 323 -8.07 1.90 30.12
CA VAL A 323 -9.47 2.29 29.91
C VAL A 323 -10.27 1.07 29.50
N LEU A 324 -11.35 0.74 30.22
CA LEU A 324 -12.16 -0.44 29.94
C LEU A 324 -13.58 -0.08 29.51
N PHE A 325 -13.96 -0.56 28.33
CA PHE A 325 -15.33 -0.52 27.82
C PHE A 325 -15.87 -1.94 27.62
N ARG A 326 -17.16 -2.12 27.94
CA ARG A 326 -17.97 -3.24 27.46
C ARG A 326 -18.78 -2.76 26.28
N PHE A 327 -18.92 -3.53 25.21
CA PHE A 327 -19.84 -3.17 24.12
C PHE A 327 -20.84 -4.28 23.90
N ASP A 328 -21.91 -3.98 23.17
CA ASP A 328 -22.93 -4.93 22.73
C ASP A 328 -22.94 -5.07 21.21
N TYR A 329 -23.80 -5.95 20.68
CA TYR A 329 -23.96 -6.11 19.24
C TYR A 329 -24.57 -4.89 18.53
N GLN A 330 -24.95 -3.84 19.27
CA GLN A 330 -25.42 -2.56 18.73
C GLN A 330 -24.30 -1.52 18.64
N GLY A 331 -23.07 -1.88 19.03
CA GLY A 331 -21.88 -1.06 18.88
C GLY A 331 -21.82 0.14 19.82
N SER A 332 -22.56 0.11 20.93
CA SER A 332 -22.52 1.15 21.96
C SER A 332 -21.67 0.68 23.16
N PRO A 333 -20.46 1.24 23.37
CA PRO A 333 -19.64 0.93 24.51
C PRO A 333 -20.13 1.61 25.78
N GLU A 334 -20.20 0.83 26.85
CA GLU A 334 -20.45 1.22 28.22
C GLU A 334 -19.11 1.27 29.00
N PRO A 335 -18.83 2.36 29.73
CA PRO A 335 -17.64 2.46 30.56
C PRO A 335 -17.70 1.47 31.74
N VAL A 336 -16.57 0.81 32.05
CA VAL A 336 -16.50 -0.23 33.09
C VAL A 336 -15.70 0.19 34.33
N ASN A 337 -14.75 1.11 34.17
CA ASN A 337 -13.86 1.61 35.22
C ASN A 337 -13.78 3.15 35.22
N ALA A 338 -13.17 3.74 36.26
CA ALA A 338 -13.17 5.20 36.44
C ALA A 338 -12.56 5.93 35.24
N ALA A 339 -11.42 5.44 34.73
CA ALA A 339 -10.77 6.00 33.56
C ALA A 339 -11.67 6.03 32.31
N ALA A 340 -12.51 5.00 32.10
CA ALA A 340 -13.48 4.98 31.00
C ALA A 340 -14.64 5.97 31.21
N HIS A 341 -15.12 6.11 32.45
CA HIS A 341 -16.14 7.11 32.78
C HIS A 341 -15.63 8.53 32.54
N GLU A 342 -14.41 8.84 33.00
CA GLU A 342 -13.78 10.14 32.80
C GLU A 342 -13.59 10.46 31.32
N LEU A 343 -13.07 9.51 30.54
CA LEU A 343 -12.82 9.70 29.12
C LEU A 343 -14.12 9.92 28.33
N LEU A 344 -15.17 9.13 28.62
CA LEU A 344 -16.47 9.29 27.98
C LEU A 344 -17.15 10.59 28.39
N ALA A 345 -17.09 10.96 29.67
CA ALA A 345 -17.65 12.24 30.15
C ALA A 345 -16.95 13.44 29.51
N ALA A 346 -15.63 13.39 29.35
CA ALA A 346 -14.87 14.42 28.66
C ALA A 346 -15.29 14.54 27.18
N ALA A 347 -15.57 13.42 26.50
CA ALA A 347 -16.10 13.41 25.14
C ALA A 347 -17.50 14.03 25.06
N ASP A 348 -18.41 13.60 25.93
CA ASP A 348 -19.78 14.13 25.99
C ASP A 348 -19.83 15.62 26.35
N ALA A 349 -18.85 16.14 27.08
CA ALA A 349 -18.71 17.55 27.37
C ALA A 349 -18.23 18.35 26.16
N ARG A 350 -17.36 17.79 25.30
CA ARG A 350 -16.90 18.44 24.05
C ARG A 350 -18.06 18.61 23.06
N THR A 351 -18.93 17.63 22.95
CA THR A 351 -20.07 17.64 22.01
C THR A 351 -21.17 18.63 22.38
N ARG A 352 -21.24 19.04 23.65
CA ARG A 352 -22.24 19.99 24.17
C ARG A 352 -21.86 21.47 24.03
N ARG A 353 -20.62 21.76 23.61
CA ARG A 353 -20.09 23.11 23.43
C ARG A 353 -20.19 23.53 21.98
#